data_AF-A0A3C0N950-F1
#
_entry.id   AF-A0A3C0N950-F1
#
_cell.length_a   1.000
_cell.length_b   1.000
_cell.length_c   1.000
_cell.angle_alpha   90.00
_cell.angle_beta   90.00
_cell.angle_gamma   90.00
#
_symmetry.space_group_name_H-M   'P 1'
#
loop_
_entity.id
_entity.type
_entity.pdbx_description
1 polymer ?
#
loop_
_entity_poly.entity_id
_entity_poly.type
_entity_poly.pdbx_seq_one_letter_code
_entity_poly.pdbx_strand_id
1 'polypeptide(L)'
;MAKTEEQELSEQIERLYSELKRYKKALVNPPSWVNTKILADTIYQLEAEISELNAQLESHLLILMMFNCVTAAMPNLNIAD
;
A
#
# COMPACT_ATOMS: atom_id res chain seq x y z
N MET A 1 -0.30 -18.21 -11.89
CA MET A 1 -1.14 -17.02 -12.17
C MET A 1 -0.36 -15.82 -11.70
N ALA A 2 -0.20 -14.79 -12.54
CA ALA A 2 0.41 -13.53 -12.12
C ALA A 2 -0.50 -12.86 -11.08
N LYS A 3 0.09 -12.21 -10.07
CA LYS A 3 -0.68 -11.41 -9.12
C LYS A 3 -1.17 -10.16 -9.84
N THR A 4 -2.35 -9.69 -9.45
CA THR A 4 -2.80 -8.37 -9.90
C THR A 4 -2.02 -7.30 -9.14
N GLU A 5 -1.82 -6.13 -9.73
CA GLU A 5 -1.15 -5.01 -9.07
C GLU A 5 -1.84 -4.61 -7.75
N GLU A 6 -3.17 -4.76 -7.67
CA GLU A 6 -3.93 -4.63 -6.41
C GLU A 6 -3.45 -5.59 -5.32
N GLN A 7 -3.24 -6.86 -5.66
CA GLN A 7 -2.75 -7.88 -4.72
C GLN A 7 -1.30 -7.57 -4.32
N GLU A 8 -0.47 -7.11 -5.25
CA GLU A 8 0.92 -6.74 -4.97
C GLU A 8 1.03 -5.53 -4.04
N LEU A 9 0.22 -4.49 -4.26
CA LEU A 9 0.16 -3.32 -3.39
C LEU A 9 -0.37 -3.69 -2.00
N SER A 10 -1.44 -4.49 -1.94
CA SER A 10 -2.02 -4.93 -0.67
C SER A 10 -1.03 -5.75 0.17
N GLU A 11 -0.33 -6.70 -0.45
CA GLU A 11 0.69 -7.50 0.25
C GLU A 11 1.88 -6.64 0.73
N GLN A 12 2.31 -5.65 -0.04
CA GLN A 12 3.36 -4.72 0.37
C GLN A 12 2.95 -3.88 1.58
N ILE A 13 1.74 -3.34 1.55
CA ILE A 13 1.15 -2.58 2.67
C ILE A 13 1.08 -3.44 3.93
N GLU A 14 0.61 -4.69 3.84
CA GLU A 14 0.55 -5.61 4.99
C GLU A 14 1.93 -5.92 5.59
N ARG A 15 2.94 -6.11 4.73
CA ARG A 15 4.32 -6.32 5.17
C ARG A 15 4.86 -5.10 5.92
N LEU A 16 4.68 -3.90 5.35
CA LEU A 16 5.15 -2.66 5.97
C LEU A 16 4.42 -2.38 7.29
N TYR A 17 3.11 -2.65 7.40
CA TYR A 17 2.39 -2.55 8.67
C TYR A 17 2.95 -3.52 9.73
N SER A 18 3.29 -4.74 9.31
CA SER A 18 3.89 -5.73 10.20
C SER A 18 5.27 -5.30 10.71
N GLU A 19 6.09 -4.71 9.85
CA GLU A 19 7.38 -4.13 10.21
C GLU A 19 7.22 -2.91 11.12
N LEU A 20 6.34 -1.97 10.77
CA LEU A 20 6.02 -0.79 11.57
C LEU A 20 5.61 -1.20 12.99
N LYS A 21 4.78 -2.24 13.13
CA LYS A 21 4.38 -2.78 14.44
C LYS A 21 5.58 -3.28 15.24
N ARG A 22 6.55 -3.94 14.60
CA ARG A 22 7.78 -4.42 15.26
C ARG A 22 8.64 -3.24 15.71
N TYR A 23 8.83 -2.23 14.87
CA TYR A 23 9.61 -1.04 15.20
C TYR A 23 8.96 -0.19 16.30
N LYS A 24 7.65 0.03 16.23
CA LYS A 24 6.91 0.72 17.32
C LYS A 24 7.04 -0.03 18.65
N LYS A 25 7.00 -1.36 18.64
CA LYS A 25 7.24 -2.17 19.85
C LYS A 25 8.67 -2.00 20.38
N ALA A 26 9.66 -1.98 19.48
CA ALA A 26 11.05 -1.73 19.85
C ALA A 26 11.26 -0.32 20.41
N LEU A 27 10.50 0.68 19.95
CA LEU A 27 10.62 2.07 20.43
C LEU A 27 10.10 2.24 21.86
N VAL A 28 9.09 1.46 22.26
CA VAL A 28 8.54 1.47 23.63
C VAL A 28 9.56 0.94 24.65
N ASN A 29 10.36 -0.05 24.28
CA ASN A 29 11.41 -0.59 25.13
C ASN A 29 12.70 -0.80 24.32
N PRO A 30 13.43 0.29 24.02
CA PRO A 30 14.59 0.23 23.15
C PRO A 30 15.74 -0.49 23.86
N PRO A 31 16.37 -1.47 23.21
CA PRO A 31 17.64 -2.02 23.71
C PRO A 31 18.66 -0.91 23.89
N SER A 32 19.52 -1.00 24.90
CA SER A 32 20.50 0.04 25.25
C SER A 32 21.49 0.39 24.12
N TRP A 33 21.66 -0.51 23.16
CA TRP A 33 22.52 -0.34 21.99
C TRP A 33 21.80 0.23 20.77
N VAL A 34 20.47 0.38 20.82
CA VAL A 34 19.67 0.93 19.71
C VAL A 34 19.64 2.45 19.78
N ASN A 35 19.92 3.09 18.65
CA ASN A 35 19.72 4.52 18.50
C ASN A 35 18.23 4.83 18.31
N THR A 36 17.60 5.41 19.33
CA THR A 36 16.17 5.73 19.34
C THR A 36 15.78 6.76 18.27
N LYS A 37 16.69 7.65 17.87
CA LYS A 37 16.46 8.59 16.77
C LYS A 37 16.34 7.85 15.44
N ILE A 38 17.29 6.97 15.13
CA ILE A 38 17.24 6.14 13.92
C ILE A 38 15.95 5.31 13.90
N LEU A 39 15.57 4.74 15.04
CA LEU A 39 14.34 3.97 15.18
C LEU A 39 13.08 4.81 14.91
N ALA A 40 13.02 6.04 15.42
CA ALA A 40 11.92 6.96 15.17
C ALA A 40 11.88 7.41 13.70
N ASP A 41 13.03 7.71 13.10
CA ASP A 41 13.16 8.07 11.68
C ASP A 41 12.67 6.92 10.79
N THR A 42 13.03 5.67 11.10
CA THR A 42 12.54 4.47 10.40
C THR A 42 11.03 4.30 10.54
N ILE A 43 10.46 4.52 11.73
CA ILE A 43 9.00 4.49 11.93
C ILE A 43 8.31 5.53 11.05
N TYR A 44 8.83 6.75 11.00
CA TYR A 44 8.27 7.82 10.17
C TYR A 44 8.34 7.48 8.67
N GLN A 45 9.45 6.93 8.21
CA GLN A 45 9.60 6.48 6.82
C GLN A 45 8.60 5.38 6.46
N LEU A 46 8.44 4.38 7.32
CA LEU A 46 7.46 3.31 7.11
C LEU A 46 6.03 3.85 7.08
N GLU A 47 5.67 4.80 7.94
CA GLU A 47 4.35 5.43 7.92
C GLU A 47 4.10 6.21 6.63
N ALA A 48 5.11 6.94 6.15
CA ALA A 48 5.03 7.68 4.88
C ALA A 48 4.85 6.72 3.68
N GLU A 49 5.63 5.64 3.63
CA GLU A 49 5.56 4.65 2.56
C GLU A 49 4.21 3.92 2.52
N ILE A 50 3.70 3.52 3.69
CA ILE A 50 2.35 2.95 3.82
C ILE A 50 1.28 3.94 3.33
N SER A 51 1.40 5.22 3.68
CA SER A 51 0.45 6.24 3.25
C SER A 51 0.45 6.40 1.72
N GLU A 52 1.64 6.41 1.11
CA GLU A 52 1.80 6.53 -0.34
C GLU A 52 1.22 5.31 -1.06
N LEU A 53 1.53 4.09 -0.61
CA LEU A 53 1.01 2.86 -1.21
C LEU A 53 -0.51 2.74 -1.06
N ASN A 54 -1.08 3.17 0.06
CA ASN A 54 -2.55 3.21 0.22
C ASN A 54 -3.18 4.18 -0.79
N ALA A 55 -2.60 5.37 -1.01
CA ALA A 55 -3.09 6.32 -2.00
C ALA A 55 -3.02 5.75 -3.43
N GLN A 56 -1.97 5.01 -3.75
CA GLN A 56 -1.83 4.32 -5.04
C GLN A 56 -2.89 3.22 -5.20
N LEU A 57 -3.12 2.42 -4.17
CA LEU A 57 -4.16 1.39 -4.17
C LEU A 57 -5.56 1.99 -4.37
N GLU A 58 -5.89 3.06 -3.64
CA GLU A 58 -7.17 3.78 -3.80
C GLU A 58 -7.34 4.34 -5.22
N SER A 59 -6.30 4.95 -5.77
CA SER A 59 -6.29 5.46 -7.15
C SER A 59 -6.55 4.34 -8.16
N HIS A 60 -5.87 3.20 -8.02
CA HIS A 60 -6.07 2.05 -8.88
C HIS A 60 -7.54 1.56 -8.80
N LEU A 61 -8.07 1.36 -7.59
CA LEU A 61 -9.45 0.93 -7.40
C LEU A 61 -10.45 1.89 -8.03
N LEU A 62 -10.23 3.21 -7.91
CA LEU A 62 -11.08 4.22 -8.54
C LEU A 62 -11.06 4.14 -10.07
N ILE A 63 -9.88 3.95 -10.68
CA ILE A 63 -9.73 3.79 -12.13
C ILE A 63 -10.48 2.54 -12.62
N LEU A 64 -10.34 1.42 -11.91
CA LEU A 64 -11.04 0.18 -12.25
C LEU A 64 -12.57 0.34 -12.14
N MET A 65 -13.06 1.01 -11.11
CA MET A 65 -14.49 1.31 -10.96
C MET A 65 -14.99 2.18 -12.11
N MET A 66 -14.25 3.24 -12.48
CA MET A 66 -14.60 4.11 -13.59
C MET A 66 -14.66 3.34 -14.93
N PHE A 67 -13.67 2.48 -15.18
CA PHE A 67 -13.67 1.63 -16.38
C PHE A 67 -14.87 0.67 -16.41
N ASN A 68 -15.19 0.04 -15.28
CA ASN A 68 -16.35 -0.85 -15.16
C ASN A 68 -17.68 -0.12 -15.36
N CYS A 69 -17.82 1.12 -14.85
CA CYS A 69 -19.00 1.93 -15.07
C CYS A 69 -19.18 2.33 -16.55
N VAL A 70 -18.11 2.72 -17.23
CA VAL A 70 -18.15 3.09 -18.66
C VAL A 70 -18.49 1.89 -19.53
N THR A 71 -17.90 0.72 -19.27
CA THR A 71 -18.20 -0.51 -20.02
C THR A 71 -19.65 -0.99 -19.80
N ALA A 72 -20.16 -0.90 -18.57
CA ALA A 72 -21.56 -1.24 -18.28
C ALA A 72 -22.57 -0.26 -18.92
N ALA A 73 -22.23 1.02 -19.03
CA ALA A 73 -23.07 2.04 -19.65
C ALA A 73 -23.07 1.99 -21.19
N MET A 74 -22.06 1.37 -21.81
CA MET A 74 -21.91 1.23 -23.27
C MET A 74 -21.55 -0.20 -23.68
N PRO A 75 -22.49 -1.17 -23.55
CA PRO A 75 -22.21 -2.58 -23.84
C PRO A 75 -21.88 -2.88 -25.31
N ASN A 76 -22.07 -1.91 -26.23
CA ASN A 76 -21.84 -2.06 -27.68
C ASN A 76 -20.54 -1.42 -28.19
N LEU A 77 -19.64 -0.95 -27.33
CA LEU A 77 -18.27 -0.61 -27.75
C LEU A 77 -17.46 -1.91 -27.92
N ASN A 78 -17.87 -2.72 -28.89
CA ASN A 78 -17.02 -3.75 -29.45
C ASN A 78 -15.89 -3.01 -30.19
N ILE A 79 -14.72 -2.90 -29.57
CA ILE A 79 -13.49 -2.54 -30.29
C ILE A 79 -13.14 -3.77 -31.13
N ALA A 80 -13.89 -3.97 -32.20
CA ALA A 80 -13.52 -4.82 -33.31
C ALA A 80 -13.01 -3.88 -34.40
N ASP A 81 -11.69 -3.86 -34.55
CA ASP A 81 -11.00 -3.85 -35.85
C ASP A 81 -9.72 -4.68 -35.72
#